data_AF-A0A1I0XV02-F1
#
_entry.id   AF-A0A1I0XV02-F1
#
_cell.length_a   1.000
_cell.length_b   1.000
_cell.length_c   1.000
_cell.angle_alpha   90.00
_cell.angle_beta   90.00
_cell.angle_gamma   90.00
#
_symmetry.space_group_name_H-M   'P 1'
#
loop_
_entity.id
_entity.type
_entity.pdbx_description
1 polymer ?
#
loop_
_entity_poly.entity_id
_entity_poly.type
_entity_poly.pdbx_seq_one_letter_code
_entity_poly.pdbx_strand_id
1 'polypeptide(L)'
;MAKLEASRTTRLPDLVWMLKRSNAVGEGADLVQDFFQVAIAPYWQRMQGLLDAERDARSRIVATGGVELLFSTLGPKARWRAPVLEIASELSGDVYLNGRGLLLAPSLFVADRGVVLIEPERESGRSVLVFAAPLDRAAGALLWGMPQANDQALAALVGRTRAAGLQALTDACTTGELANRLGISVAGASQHAAVLREAGLITTRRNRNAVLHTVTPLGSALLAGRLSSMAS
;
A
#
# COMPACT_ATOMS: atom_id res chain seq x y z
N MET A 1 43.98 -21.47 6.68
CA MET A 1 43.87 -20.00 6.60
C MET A 1 43.17 -19.65 5.30
N ALA A 2 41.94 -19.14 5.36
CA ALA A 2 41.21 -18.69 4.17
C ALA A 2 40.61 -17.32 4.45
N LYS A 3 41.08 -16.33 3.69
CA LYS A 3 40.67 -14.92 3.70
C LYS A 3 39.42 -14.80 2.82
N LEU A 4 38.31 -14.35 3.37
CA LEU A 4 37.10 -14.01 2.62
C LEU A 4 36.95 -12.50 2.62
N GLU A 5 37.21 -11.90 1.46
CA GLU A 5 36.97 -10.48 1.19
C GLU A 5 35.46 -10.21 1.22
N ALA A 6 35.05 -9.34 2.13
CA ALA A 6 33.68 -8.82 2.17
C ALA A 6 33.49 -7.89 0.98
N SER A 7 32.86 -8.40 -0.08
CA SER A 7 32.25 -7.57 -1.11
C SER A 7 31.28 -6.60 -0.43
N ARG A 8 31.53 -5.30 -0.61
CA ARG A 8 30.64 -4.22 -0.18
C ARG A 8 29.34 -4.29 -0.98
N THR A 9 28.45 -5.18 -0.59
CA THR A 9 27.02 -5.02 -0.90
C THR A 9 26.48 -4.14 0.21
N THR A 10 26.19 -2.88 -0.12
CA THR A 10 25.46 -1.97 0.77
C THR A 10 24.10 -2.57 1.06
N ARG A 11 24.01 -3.43 2.08
CA ARG A 11 22.73 -3.85 2.66
C ARG A 11 22.16 -2.58 3.26
N LEU A 12 21.10 -2.05 2.64
CA LEU A 12 20.29 -1.02 3.25
C LEU A 12 19.94 -1.52 4.66
N PRO A 13 20.31 -0.79 5.72
CA PRO A 13 19.95 -1.19 7.06
C PRO A 13 18.43 -1.30 7.15
N ASP A 14 17.94 -2.41 7.68
CA ASP A 14 16.53 -2.63 7.98
C ASP A 14 15.99 -1.41 8.75
N LEU A 15 14.81 -0.90 8.40
CA LEU A 15 14.19 0.25 9.08
C LEU A 15 14.08 0.01 10.59
N VAL A 16 13.91 -1.24 11.02
CA VAL A 16 13.93 -1.63 12.43
C VAL A 16 15.31 -1.39 13.07
N TRP A 17 16.40 -1.61 12.32
CA TRP A 17 17.76 -1.29 12.77
C TRP A 17 17.98 0.22 12.85
N MET A 18 17.45 1.00 11.90
CA MET A 18 17.56 2.47 11.92
C MET A 18 16.81 3.08 13.12
N LEU A 19 15.59 2.60 13.38
CA LEU A 19 14.78 3.01 14.54
C LEU A 19 15.43 2.64 15.88
N LYS A 20 16.09 1.48 15.96
CA LYS A 20 16.83 1.07 17.17
C LYS A 20 18.08 1.91 17.42
N ARG A 21 18.63 2.58 16.39
CA ARG A 21 19.87 3.36 16.47
C ARG A 21 19.65 4.87 16.58
N SER A 22 18.44 5.36 16.31
CA SER A 22 18.06 6.77 16.45
C SER A 22 17.86 7.24 17.90
N ASN A 23 18.74 6.81 18.81
CA ASN A 23 18.90 7.44 20.13
C ASN A 23 19.59 8.82 20.05
N ALA A 24 19.95 9.29 18.84
CA ALA A 24 20.21 10.70 18.55
C ALA A 24 18.93 11.32 17.98
N VAL A 25 18.18 12.01 18.84
CA VAL A 25 16.75 12.37 18.69
C VAL A 25 16.45 13.41 17.58
N GLY A 26 17.42 13.74 16.70
CA GLY A 26 17.24 14.70 15.60
C GLY A 26 17.53 14.10 14.22
N GLU A 27 18.80 13.77 13.94
CA GLU A 27 19.25 13.35 12.59
C GLU A 27 18.62 12.03 12.09
N GLY A 28 18.28 11.11 13.00
CA GLY A 28 17.63 9.85 12.62
C GLY A 28 16.17 10.01 12.24
N ALA A 29 15.47 10.98 12.82
CA ALA A 29 14.06 11.25 12.51
C ALA A 29 13.92 11.89 11.13
N ASP A 30 14.80 12.84 10.78
CA ASP A 30 14.80 13.48 9.47
C ASP A 30 15.11 12.48 8.35
N LEU A 31 16.08 11.58 8.56
CA LEU A 31 16.40 10.54 7.57
C LEU A 31 15.24 9.56 7.34
N VAL A 32 14.55 9.15 8.41
CA VAL A 32 13.37 8.29 8.30
C VAL A 32 12.22 9.03 7.62
N GLN A 33 12.05 10.31 7.91
CA GLN A 33 11.05 11.15 7.28
C GLN A 33 11.33 11.34 5.79
N ASP A 34 12.57 11.64 5.40
CA ASP A 34 12.98 11.79 4.00
C ASP A 34 12.82 10.47 3.24
N PHE A 35 13.23 9.36 3.84
CA PHE A 35 12.99 8.04 3.28
C PHE A 35 11.49 7.77 3.11
N PHE A 36 10.68 8.10 4.12
CA PHE A 36 9.23 7.95 4.03
C PHE A 36 8.68 8.77 2.86
N GLN A 37 9.05 10.04 2.74
CA GLN A 37 8.55 10.92 1.68
C GLN A 37 8.93 10.44 0.27
N VAL A 38 10.13 9.91 0.09
CA VAL A 38 10.62 9.51 -1.24
C VAL A 38 10.24 8.06 -1.59
N ALA A 39 10.38 7.13 -0.65
CA ALA A 39 10.29 5.70 -0.92
C ALA A 39 8.96 5.06 -0.52
N ILE A 40 8.19 5.68 0.39
CA ILE A 40 6.95 5.09 0.94
C ILE A 40 5.72 5.89 0.55
N ALA A 41 5.70 7.20 0.81
CA ALA A 41 4.56 8.08 0.60
C ALA A 41 3.95 7.98 -0.83
N PRO A 42 4.75 7.92 -1.92
CA PRO A 42 4.20 7.81 -3.28
C PRO A 42 3.42 6.51 -3.53
N TYR A 43 3.73 5.45 -2.78
CA TYR A 43 3.15 4.11 -2.94
C TYR A 43 2.20 3.73 -1.79
N TRP A 44 2.00 4.63 -0.84
CA TRP A 44 1.29 4.37 0.41
C TRP A 44 -0.09 3.74 0.21
N GLN A 45 -0.89 4.29 -0.71
CA GLN A 45 -2.23 3.77 -1.00
C GLN A 45 -2.22 2.35 -1.58
N ARG A 46 -1.21 1.99 -2.38
CA ARG A 46 -1.07 0.63 -2.93
C ARG A 46 -0.61 -0.34 -1.84
N MET A 47 0.34 0.09 -1.00
CA MET A 47 0.81 -0.69 0.14
C MET A 47 -0.34 -0.99 1.12
N GLN A 48 -1.16 0.01 1.43
CA GLN A 48 -2.36 -0.18 2.25
C GLN A 48 -3.31 -1.22 1.63
N GLY A 49 -3.62 -1.09 0.34
CA GLY A 49 -4.49 -2.05 -0.36
C GLY A 49 -3.98 -3.49 -0.31
N LEU A 50 -2.67 -3.72 -0.45
CA LEU A 50 -2.10 -5.06 -0.34
C LEU A 50 -2.19 -5.59 1.10
N LEU A 51 -1.88 -4.75 2.10
CA LEU A 51 -1.96 -5.14 3.50
C LEU A 51 -3.40 -5.43 3.95
N ASP A 52 -4.38 -4.70 3.43
CA ASP A 52 -5.80 -4.95 3.70
C ASP A 52 -6.26 -6.26 3.07
N ALA A 53 -5.90 -6.53 1.81
CA ALA A 53 -6.19 -7.82 1.17
C ALA A 53 -5.58 -9.00 1.94
N GLU A 54 -4.38 -8.81 2.49
CA GLU A 54 -3.70 -9.81 3.32
C GLU A 54 -4.44 -10.01 4.67
N ARG A 55 -4.88 -8.94 5.34
CA ARG A 55 -5.70 -9.02 6.56
C ARG A 55 -7.01 -9.77 6.30
N ASP A 56 -7.65 -9.52 5.18
CA ASP A 56 -8.88 -10.21 4.78
C ASP A 56 -8.64 -11.70 4.52
N ALA A 57 -7.54 -12.04 3.87
CA ALA A 57 -7.14 -13.43 3.64
C ALA A 57 -6.92 -14.18 4.97
N ARG A 58 -6.19 -13.58 5.92
CA ARG A 58 -5.97 -14.18 7.25
C ARG A 58 -7.26 -14.30 8.06
N SER A 59 -8.15 -13.30 7.97
CA SER A 59 -9.45 -13.35 8.64
C SER A 59 -10.31 -14.51 8.14
N ARG A 60 -10.32 -14.77 6.83
CA ARG A 60 -11.00 -15.95 6.25
C ARG A 60 -10.40 -17.26 6.73
N ILE A 61 -9.07 -17.36 6.82
CA ILE A 61 -8.38 -18.57 7.30
C ILE A 61 -8.76 -18.88 8.75
N VAL A 62 -8.79 -17.87 9.62
CA VAL A 62 -9.23 -18.04 11.01
C VAL A 62 -10.69 -18.49 11.07
N ALA A 63 -11.55 -17.89 10.27
CA ALA A 63 -12.97 -18.23 10.25
C ALA A 63 -13.25 -19.68 9.81
N THR A 64 -12.42 -20.24 8.92
CA THR A 64 -12.62 -21.59 8.39
C THR A 64 -11.85 -22.69 9.10
N GLY A 65 -10.64 -22.40 9.62
CA GLY A 65 -9.76 -23.41 10.23
C GLY A 65 -9.14 -22.99 11.55
N GLY A 66 -9.58 -21.88 12.14
CA GLY A 66 -9.13 -21.42 13.44
C GLY A 66 -7.67 -20.94 13.47
N VAL A 67 -7.15 -20.80 14.69
CA VAL A 67 -5.80 -20.25 14.93
C VAL A 67 -4.68 -21.19 14.51
N GLU A 68 -4.91 -22.50 14.55
CA GLU A 68 -3.92 -23.49 14.12
C GLU A 68 -3.67 -23.40 12.62
N LEU A 69 -4.73 -23.32 11.81
CA LEU A 69 -4.59 -23.10 10.38
C LEU A 69 -3.93 -21.75 10.10
N LEU A 70 -4.30 -20.69 10.82
CA LEU A 70 -3.66 -19.38 10.69
C LEU A 70 -2.14 -19.47 10.90
N PHE A 71 -1.68 -20.05 12.02
CA PHE A 71 -0.26 -20.08 12.33
C PHE A 71 0.55 -20.99 11.40
N SER A 72 -0.05 -22.05 10.85
CA SER A 72 0.62 -22.89 9.85
C SER A 72 0.97 -22.11 8.56
N THR A 73 0.32 -20.97 8.31
CA THR A 73 0.52 -20.16 7.11
C THR A 73 1.61 -19.10 7.22
N LEU A 74 2.20 -18.91 8.42
CA LEU A 74 3.26 -17.91 8.65
C LEU A 74 4.64 -18.32 8.13
N GLY A 75 4.74 -19.51 7.53
CA GLY A 75 5.97 -20.02 6.92
C GLY A 75 6.94 -20.63 7.93
N PRO A 76 8.14 -21.05 7.47
CA PRO A 76 9.03 -21.94 8.24
C PRO A 76 9.66 -21.31 9.49
N LYS A 77 9.61 -19.98 9.59
CA LYS A 77 10.17 -19.21 10.72
C LYS A 77 9.20 -19.05 11.89
N ALA A 78 7.97 -19.54 11.76
CA ALA A 78 7.00 -19.64 12.83
C ALA A 78 6.45 -21.08 12.87
N ARG A 79 6.48 -21.71 14.04
CA ARG A 79 5.98 -23.09 14.23
C ARG A 79 4.99 -23.11 15.37
N TRP A 80 3.77 -23.52 15.06
CA TRP A 80 2.75 -23.73 16.06
C TRP A 80 2.90 -25.12 16.68
N ARG A 81 3.10 -25.16 18.00
CA ARG A 81 3.07 -26.36 18.83
C ARG A 81 2.16 -26.07 20.00
N ALA A 82 0.86 -26.26 19.82
CA ALA A 82 -0.14 -25.85 20.79
C ALA A 82 0.27 -26.20 22.24
N PRO A 83 0.24 -25.23 23.17
CA PRO A 83 -0.26 -23.85 23.04
C PRO A 83 0.82 -22.81 22.69
N VAL A 84 2.01 -23.22 22.26
CA VAL A 84 3.18 -22.37 22.05
C VAL A 84 3.40 -22.06 20.56
N LEU A 85 3.65 -20.79 20.25
CA LEU A 85 4.13 -20.36 18.94
C LEU A 85 5.64 -20.11 19.02
N GLU A 86 6.42 -21.01 18.42
CA GLU A 86 7.88 -20.86 18.31
C GLU A 86 8.20 -19.95 17.12
N ILE A 87 9.01 -18.91 17.31
CA ILE A 87 9.44 -18.01 16.23
C ILE A 87 10.97 -17.90 16.17
N ALA A 88 11.52 -17.80 14.97
CA ALA A 88 12.94 -17.55 14.79
C ALA A 88 13.26 -16.08 15.18
N SER A 89 14.00 -15.91 16.28
CA SER A 89 14.37 -14.60 16.83
C SER A 89 15.86 -14.56 17.18
N GLU A 90 16.48 -13.40 17.03
CA GLU A 90 17.85 -13.13 17.52
C GLU A 90 17.90 -12.98 19.06
N LEU A 91 16.75 -12.65 19.67
CA LEU A 91 16.56 -12.56 21.11
C LEU A 91 16.02 -13.89 21.62
N SER A 92 16.65 -14.45 22.66
CA SER A 92 16.22 -15.68 23.31
C SER A 92 15.34 -15.36 24.53
N GLY A 93 14.22 -16.05 24.66
CA GLY A 93 13.32 -15.93 25.81
C GLY A 93 11.89 -16.33 25.48
N ASP A 94 11.13 -16.68 26.52
CA ASP A 94 9.71 -17.01 26.42
C ASP A 94 8.87 -15.77 26.74
N VAL A 95 7.88 -15.49 25.89
CA VAL A 95 6.91 -14.40 26.11
C VAL A 95 5.56 -14.98 26.47
N TYR A 96 5.13 -14.74 27.71
CA TYR A 96 3.84 -15.20 28.21
C TYR A 96 2.76 -14.13 27.97
N LEU A 97 1.74 -14.50 27.19
CA LEU A 97 0.64 -13.59 26.85
C LEU A 97 -0.31 -13.33 28.02
N ASN A 98 -0.42 -14.23 29.00
CA ASN A 98 -1.24 -14.08 30.21
C ASN A 98 -2.68 -13.61 29.92
N GLY A 99 -3.30 -14.16 28.87
CA GLY A 99 -4.67 -13.80 28.47
C GLY A 99 -4.82 -12.46 27.73
N ARG A 100 -3.74 -11.69 27.53
CA ARG A 100 -3.76 -10.41 26.79
C ARG A 100 -4.06 -10.57 25.30
N GLY A 101 -3.86 -11.78 24.78
CA GLY A 101 -4.00 -12.11 23.36
C GLY A 101 -2.78 -11.70 22.54
N LEU A 102 -2.83 -12.04 21.26
CA LEU A 102 -1.79 -11.76 20.27
C LEU A 102 -2.42 -11.03 19.09
N LEU A 103 -1.90 -9.86 18.73
CA LEU A 103 -2.33 -9.16 17.52
C LEU A 103 -1.45 -9.57 16.35
N LEU A 104 -2.04 -9.91 15.21
CA LEU A 104 -1.28 -10.20 13.99
C LEU A 104 -1.30 -8.98 13.07
N ALA A 105 -0.11 -8.60 12.58
CA ALA A 105 0.05 -7.47 11.67
C ALA A 105 0.89 -7.88 10.45
N PRO A 106 0.34 -7.88 9.23
CA PRO A 106 1.15 -8.08 8.04
C PRO A 106 2.08 -6.88 7.82
N SER A 107 3.26 -7.13 7.24
CA SER A 107 4.24 -6.11 6.89
C SER A 107 4.96 -6.44 5.59
N LEU A 108 5.22 -5.40 4.80
CA LEU A 108 6.04 -5.48 3.58
C LEU A 108 7.54 -5.36 3.86
N PHE A 109 7.93 -5.03 5.09
CA PHE A 109 9.29 -4.63 5.44
C PHE A 109 10.04 -5.68 6.25
N VAL A 110 9.41 -6.81 6.56
CA VAL A 110 10.02 -7.91 7.32
C VAL A 110 10.32 -9.15 6.46
N ALA A 111 10.35 -9.01 5.13
CA ALA A 111 10.48 -10.12 4.18
C ALA A 111 11.67 -11.06 4.51
N ASP A 112 12.83 -10.49 4.83
CA ASP A 112 14.02 -11.28 5.17
C ASP A 112 13.93 -11.96 6.55
N ARG A 113 13.21 -11.35 7.50
CA ARG A 113 13.04 -11.90 8.86
C ARG A 113 11.89 -12.89 8.95
N GLY A 114 10.90 -12.80 8.06
CA GLY A 114 9.68 -13.62 8.03
C GLY A 114 8.68 -13.26 9.13
N VAL A 115 9.13 -13.15 10.38
CA VAL A 115 8.31 -12.87 11.56
C VAL A 115 9.12 -12.09 12.60
N VAL A 116 8.48 -11.13 13.27
CA VAL A 116 9.03 -10.32 14.36
C VAL A 116 7.96 -10.18 15.45
N LEU A 117 8.34 -10.38 16.71
CA LEU A 117 7.48 -10.08 17.86
C LEU A 117 7.82 -8.69 18.40
N ILE A 118 6.80 -7.86 18.57
CA ILE A 118 6.89 -6.57 19.25
C ILE A 118 6.14 -6.71 20.57
N GLU A 119 6.89 -6.60 21.66
CA GLU A 119 6.33 -6.56 23.00
C GLU A 119 5.82 -5.14 23.31
N PRO A 120 4.71 -5.02 24.05
CA PRO A 120 4.18 -3.71 24.39
C PRO A 120 5.10 -2.99 25.38
N GLU A 121 5.31 -1.69 25.19
CA GLU A 121 6.08 -0.86 26.14
C GLU A 121 5.39 -0.75 27.52
N ARG A 122 4.07 -0.98 27.57
CA ARG A 122 3.26 -0.97 28.80
C ARG A 122 2.78 -2.37 29.13
N GLU A 123 2.73 -2.68 30.41
CA GLU A 123 2.35 -4.00 30.95
C GLU A 123 0.95 -4.46 30.51
N SER A 124 0.03 -3.51 30.27
CA SER A 124 -1.34 -3.75 29.81
C SER A 124 -1.52 -3.86 28.29
N GLY A 125 -0.45 -3.71 27.49
CA GLY A 125 -0.54 -3.77 26.03
C GLY A 125 -0.64 -5.20 25.49
N ARG A 126 -0.99 -5.33 24.20
CA ARG A 126 -0.96 -6.62 23.48
C ARG A 126 0.36 -6.76 22.74
N SER A 127 0.94 -7.96 22.78
CA SER A 127 2.07 -8.29 21.90
C SER A 127 1.58 -8.34 20.45
N VAL A 128 2.41 -7.82 19.54
CA VAL A 128 2.12 -7.77 18.11
C VAL A 128 3.07 -8.71 17.38
N LEU A 129 2.53 -9.73 16.74
CA LEU A 129 3.25 -10.58 15.81
C LEU A 129 3.20 -9.94 14.42
N VAL A 130 4.32 -9.34 14.02
CA VAL A 130 4.50 -8.80 12.67
C VAL A 130 4.99 -9.93 11.77
N PHE A 131 4.30 -10.19 10.67
CA PHE A 131 4.69 -11.24 9.72
C PHE A 131 4.82 -10.68 8.30
N ALA A 132 5.64 -11.34 7.49
CA ALA A 132 5.85 -10.94 6.10
C ALA A 132 4.57 -11.16 5.29
N ALA A 133 4.01 -10.09 4.74
CA ALA A 133 3.00 -10.21 3.71
C ALA A 133 3.65 -10.83 2.47
N PRO A 134 3.02 -11.82 1.83
CA PRO A 134 3.57 -12.45 0.64
C PRO A 134 3.68 -11.42 -0.47
N LEU A 135 4.91 -11.24 -0.96
CA LEU A 135 5.20 -10.37 -2.08
C LEU A 135 5.85 -11.19 -3.18
N ASP A 136 5.07 -11.61 -4.15
CA ASP A 136 5.62 -12.20 -5.37
C ASP A 136 6.12 -11.11 -6.32
N ARG A 137 6.80 -11.51 -7.40
CA ARG A 137 7.33 -10.56 -8.40
C ARG A 137 6.23 -9.72 -9.05
N ALA A 138 5.02 -10.24 -9.20
CA ALA A 138 3.91 -9.53 -9.84
C ALA A 138 3.34 -8.45 -8.91
N ALA A 139 3.10 -8.78 -7.64
CA ALA A 139 2.75 -7.84 -6.59
C ALA A 139 3.85 -6.78 -6.42
N GLY A 140 5.12 -7.19 -6.53
CA GLY A 140 6.28 -6.30 -6.60
C GLY A 140 6.20 -5.30 -7.75
N ALA A 141 5.96 -5.77 -8.96
CA ALA A 141 5.82 -4.89 -10.12
C ALA A 141 4.62 -3.92 -9.99
N LEU A 142 3.52 -4.32 -9.34
CA LEU A 142 2.37 -3.45 -9.13
C LEU A 142 2.60 -2.39 -8.05
N LEU A 143 3.35 -2.73 -7.00
CA LEU A 143 3.64 -1.83 -5.89
C LEU A 143 4.71 -0.80 -6.23
N TRP A 144 5.87 -1.25 -6.73
CA TRP A 144 7.03 -0.39 -7.02
C TRP A 144 7.21 -0.10 -8.51
N GLY A 145 6.36 -0.65 -9.37
CA GLY A 145 6.27 -0.18 -10.74
C GLY A 145 5.93 1.30 -10.74
N MET A 146 6.69 2.06 -11.52
CA MET A 146 6.21 3.34 -12.04
C MET A 146 4.76 3.13 -12.48
N PRO A 147 3.80 4.02 -12.13
CA PRO A 147 2.50 3.98 -12.74
C PRO A 147 2.67 4.16 -14.24
N GLN A 148 2.92 3.08 -14.96
CA GLN A 148 2.10 2.79 -16.10
C GLN A 148 0.78 2.37 -15.48
N ALA A 149 0.01 3.38 -15.05
CA ALA A 149 -1.42 3.27 -15.22
C ALA A 149 -1.61 2.67 -16.61
N ASN A 150 -2.59 1.79 -16.71
CA ASN A 150 -2.84 1.04 -17.93
C ASN A 150 -3.41 2.01 -18.98
N ASP A 151 -2.70 3.10 -19.30
CA ASP A 151 -3.03 4.20 -20.20
C ASP A 151 -3.42 3.60 -21.52
N GLN A 152 -2.75 2.52 -21.92
CA GLN A 152 -3.07 1.76 -23.11
C GLN A 152 -4.41 1.01 -23.00
N ALA A 153 -4.72 0.33 -21.89
CA ALA A 153 -6.01 -0.37 -21.74
C ALA A 153 -7.18 0.59 -21.50
N LEU A 154 -6.98 1.66 -20.72
CA LEU A 154 -7.99 2.70 -20.54
C LEU A 154 -8.22 3.44 -21.86
N ALA A 155 -7.15 3.79 -22.59
CA ALA A 155 -7.28 4.35 -23.94
C ALA A 155 -7.91 3.36 -24.93
N ALA A 156 -7.73 2.05 -24.78
CA ALA A 156 -8.42 1.04 -25.59
C ALA A 156 -9.91 0.97 -25.25
N LEU A 157 -10.28 1.10 -23.97
CA LEU A 157 -11.67 1.01 -23.50
C LEU A 157 -12.45 2.29 -23.81
N VAL A 158 -11.93 3.44 -23.40
CA VAL A 158 -12.64 4.72 -23.50
C VAL A 158 -12.08 5.60 -24.62
N GLY A 159 -11.01 5.23 -25.31
CA GLY A 159 -10.37 6.09 -26.31
C GLY A 159 -9.31 7.02 -25.71
N ARG A 160 -8.21 7.24 -26.44
CA ARG A 160 -7.03 8.01 -26.00
C ARG A 160 -7.37 9.37 -25.38
N THR A 161 -8.14 10.21 -26.08
CA THR A 161 -8.44 11.57 -25.62
C THR A 161 -9.35 11.60 -24.39
N ARG A 162 -10.27 10.64 -24.25
CA ARG A 162 -11.15 10.53 -23.07
C ARG A 162 -10.40 9.96 -21.87
N ALA A 163 -9.49 9.01 -22.08
CA ALA A 163 -8.59 8.53 -21.03
C ALA A 163 -7.70 9.66 -20.51
N ALA A 164 -7.05 10.41 -21.42
CA ALA A 164 -6.26 11.58 -21.06
C ALA A 164 -7.11 12.66 -20.36
N GLY A 165 -8.35 12.89 -20.82
CA GLY A 165 -9.28 13.83 -20.18
C GLY A 165 -9.67 13.42 -18.76
N LEU A 166 -9.90 12.13 -18.52
CA LEU A 166 -10.20 11.61 -17.19
C LEU A 166 -8.99 11.70 -16.26
N GLN A 167 -7.78 11.45 -16.76
CA GLN A 167 -6.53 11.59 -16.02
C GLN A 167 -6.18 13.04 -15.71
N ALA A 168 -6.46 13.96 -16.63
CA ALA A 168 -6.21 15.39 -16.45
C ALA A 168 -7.12 16.03 -15.38
N LEU A 169 -8.15 15.33 -14.91
CA LEU A 169 -9.07 15.75 -13.86
C LEU A 169 -8.60 15.25 -12.46
N THR A 170 -7.31 15.36 -12.15
CA THR A 170 -6.80 15.12 -10.78
C THR A 170 -7.43 16.06 -9.75
N ASP A 171 -7.76 17.28 -10.19
CA ASP A 171 -8.46 18.32 -9.44
C ASP A 171 -9.64 18.86 -10.27
N ALA A 172 -10.56 19.56 -9.61
CA ALA A 172 -11.67 20.24 -10.27
C ALA A 172 -11.16 21.24 -11.32
N CYS A 173 -11.57 21.12 -12.58
CA CYS A 173 -11.14 22.07 -13.62
C CYS A 173 -12.28 22.46 -14.58
N THR A 174 -12.14 23.62 -15.20
CA THR A 174 -13.06 24.12 -16.22
C THR A 174 -12.83 23.43 -17.58
N THR A 175 -13.81 23.51 -18.47
CA THR A 175 -13.65 23.00 -19.84
C THR A 175 -12.49 23.66 -20.59
N GLY A 176 -12.20 24.95 -20.32
CA GLY A 176 -11.07 25.66 -20.92
C GLY A 176 -9.71 25.14 -20.42
N GLU A 177 -9.59 24.90 -19.11
CA GLU A 177 -8.39 24.28 -18.54
C GLU A 177 -8.20 22.85 -19.02
N LEU A 178 -9.29 22.08 -19.15
CA LEU A 178 -9.27 20.74 -19.72
C LEU A 178 -8.77 20.77 -21.17
N ALA A 179 -9.25 21.70 -21.99
CA ALA A 179 -8.80 21.88 -23.36
C ALA A 179 -7.30 22.20 -23.44
N ASN A 180 -6.83 23.10 -22.58
CA ASN A 180 -5.42 23.47 -22.51
C ASN A 180 -4.53 22.28 -22.10
N ARG A 181 -4.93 21.51 -21.08
CA ARG A 181 -4.21 20.31 -20.62
C ARG A 181 -4.13 19.22 -21.70
N LEU A 182 -5.16 19.11 -22.54
CA LEU A 182 -5.24 18.11 -23.60
C LEU A 182 -4.66 18.58 -24.94
N GLY A 183 -4.34 19.87 -25.10
CA GLY A 183 -3.88 20.44 -26.37
C GLY A 183 -4.94 20.36 -27.48
N ILE A 184 -6.23 20.44 -27.11
CA ILE A 184 -7.36 20.38 -28.07
C ILE A 184 -8.24 21.63 -27.97
N SER A 185 -9.19 21.77 -28.89
CA SER A 185 -10.15 22.89 -28.85
C SER A 185 -11.09 22.79 -27.65
N VAL A 186 -11.59 23.94 -27.18
CA VAL A 186 -12.62 24.00 -26.11
C VAL A 186 -13.88 23.23 -26.51
N ALA A 187 -14.27 23.28 -27.78
CA ALA A 187 -15.40 22.50 -28.30
C ALA A 187 -15.15 20.98 -28.19
N GLY A 188 -13.94 20.51 -28.56
CA GLY A 188 -13.56 19.10 -28.42
C GLY A 188 -13.49 18.65 -26.97
N ALA A 189 -12.94 19.47 -26.08
CA ALA A 189 -12.91 19.21 -24.65
C ALA A 189 -14.33 19.12 -24.06
N SER A 190 -15.23 20.02 -24.46
CA SER A 190 -16.63 20.00 -24.06
C SER A 190 -17.34 18.72 -24.49
N GLN A 191 -17.12 18.27 -25.73
CA GLN A 191 -17.67 17.02 -26.25
C GLN A 191 -17.18 15.81 -25.45
N HIS A 192 -15.88 15.73 -25.16
CA HIS A 192 -15.34 14.63 -24.35
C HIS A 192 -15.85 14.67 -22.91
N ALA A 193 -15.95 15.85 -22.30
CA ALA A 193 -16.52 16.01 -20.96
C ALA A 193 -17.99 15.60 -20.92
N ALA A 194 -18.79 15.89 -21.96
CA ALA A 194 -20.18 15.45 -22.05
C ALA A 194 -20.29 13.92 -22.03
N VAL A 195 -19.49 13.22 -22.85
CA VAL A 195 -19.49 11.75 -22.88
C VAL A 195 -19.04 11.16 -21.54
N LEU A 196 -17.97 11.68 -20.94
CA LEU A 196 -17.48 11.22 -19.63
C LEU A 196 -18.52 11.45 -18.52
N ARG A 197 -19.27 12.55 -18.60
CA ARG A 197 -20.35 12.87 -17.66
C ARG A 197 -21.54 11.93 -17.84
N GLU A 198 -21.94 11.67 -19.08
CA GLU A 198 -23.04 10.74 -19.40
C GLU A 198 -22.72 9.29 -19.02
N ALA A 199 -21.44 8.91 -19.10
CA ALA A 199 -20.94 7.63 -18.59
C ALA A 199 -20.81 7.59 -17.05
N GLY A 200 -21.12 8.67 -16.34
CA GLY A 200 -21.03 8.75 -14.88
C GLY A 200 -19.59 8.80 -14.33
N LEU A 201 -18.58 9.00 -15.18
CA LEU A 201 -17.16 9.02 -14.79
C LEU A 201 -16.73 10.38 -14.23
N ILE A 202 -17.44 11.45 -14.63
CA ILE A 202 -17.23 12.80 -14.10
C ILE A 202 -18.58 13.43 -13.72
N THR A 203 -18.55 14.40 -12.82
CA THR A 203 -19.67 15.26 -12.50
C THR A 203 -19.30 16.72 -12.68
N THR A 204 -20.30 17.53 -12.96
CA THR A 204 -20.13 18.95 -13.25
C THR A 204 -20.86 19.78 -12.20
N ARG A 205 -20.17 20.74 -11.59
CA ARG A 205 -20.76 21.71 -10.65
C ARG A 205 -20.53 23.12 -11.15
N ARG A 206 -21.57 23.96 -11.07
CA ARG A 206 -21.46 25.39 -11.35
C ARG A 206 -21.01 26.09 -10.08
N ASN A 207 -19.84 26.71 -10.12
CA ASN A 207 -19.31 27.55 -9.05
C ASN A 207 -19.28 29.01 -9.52
N ARG A 208 -20.28 29.79 -9.08
CA ARG A 208 -20.48 31.20 -9.49
C ARG A 208 -20.49 31.34 -11.03
N ASN A 209 -19.38 31.81 -11.60
CA ASN A 209 -19.21 32.09 -13.02
C ASN A 209 -18.47 30.98 -13.80
N ALA A 210 -18.08 29.89 -13.14
CA ALA A 210 -17.32 28.81 -13.76
C ALA A 210 -18.07 27.46 -13.66
N VAL A 211 -17.93 26.66 -14.70
CA VAL A 211 -18.39 25.27 -14.74
C VAL A 211 -17.18 24.38 -14.48
N LEU A 212 -17.20 23.64 -13.37
CA LEU A 212 -16.09 22.77 -12.95
C LEU A 212 -16.48 21.31 -13.12
N HIS A 213 -15.59 20.55 -13.75
CA HIS A 213 -15.66 19.10 -13.87
C HIS A 213 -14.82 18.47 -12.77
N THR A 214 -15.33 17.39 -12.18
CA THR A 214 -14.69 16.62 -11.11
C THR A 214 -14.88 15.13 -11.38
N VAL A 215 -13.89 14.32 -11.04
CA VAL A 215 -13.98 12.86 -11.19
C VAL A 215 -14.94 12.29 -10.13
N THR A 216 -15.79 11.34 -10.53
CA THR A 216 -16.67 10.62 -9.61
C THR A 216 -15.94 9.43 -8.98
N PRO A 217 -16.47 8.81 -7.91
CA PRO A 217 -15.91 7.56 -7.39
C PRO A 217 -15.76 6.46 -8.45
N LEU A 218 -16.70 6.37 -9.40
CA LEU A 218 -16.61 5.42 -10.53
C LEU A 218 -15.44 5.76 -11.46
N GLY A 219 -15.25 7.04 -11.80
CA GLY A 219 -14.11 7.48 -12.60
C GLY A 219 -12.77 7.22 -11.91
N SER A 220 -12.68 7.46 -10.61
CA SER A 220 -11.49 7.16 -9.81
C SER A 220 -11.20 5.66 -9.74
N ALA A 221 -12.23 4.83 -9.56
CA ALA A 221 -12.10 3.38 -9.57
C ALA A 221 -11.58 2.86 -10.93
N LEU A 222 -12.08 3.44 -12.04
CA LEU A 222 -11.65 3.09 -13.38
C LEU A 222 -10.19 3.49 -13.64
N LEU A 223 -9.78 4.68 -13.20
CA LEU A 223 -8.38 5.13 -13.26
C LEU A 223 -7.44 4.23 -12.43
N ALA A 224 -7.91 3.78 -11.26
CA ALA A 224 -7.15 2.93 -10.37
C ALA A 224 -7.16 1.44 -10.76
N GLY A 225 -8.00 1.04 -11.73
CA GLY A 225 -8.20 -0.36 -12.13
C GLY A 225 -8.78 -1.24 -11.02
N ARG A 226 -9.45 -0.65 -10.03
CA ARG A 226 -10.03 -1.33 -8.86
C ARG A 226 -11.22 -0.57 -8.31
N LEU A 227 -12.23 -1.28 -7.82
CA LEU A 227 -13.32 -0.66 -7.08
C LEU A 227 -12.82 -0.28 -5.69
N SER A 228 -12.81 1.02 -5.38
CA SER A 228 -12.63 1.48 -4.01
C SER A 228 -13.91 1.15 -3.25
N SER A 229 -13.83 0.22 -2.28
CA SER A 229 -14.91 -0.03 -1.32
C SER A 229 -15.25 1.29 -0.63
N MET A 230 -16.37 1.92 -1.00
CA MET A 230 -16.89 3.06 -0.26
C MET A 230 -17.47 2.53 1.05
N ALA A 231 -16.80 2.84 2.17
CA ALA A 231 -17.40 2.73 3.48
C ALA A 231 -18.70 3.55 3.48
N SER A 232 -19.82 2.86 3.70
CA SER A 232 -21.12 3.49 4.00
C SER A 232 -21.20 3.78 5.49
#